data_AF-A0A9D0ZPH2-F1
#
_entry.id   AF-A0A9D0ZPH2-F1
#
_cell.length_a   1.000
_cell.length_b   1.000
_cell.length_c   1.000
_cell.angle_alpha   90.00
_cell.angle_beta   90.00
_cell.angle_gamma   90.00
#
_symmetry.space_group_name_H-M   'P 1'
#
loop_
_entity.id
_entity.type
_entity.pdbx_description
1 polymer ?
#
loop_
_entity_poly.entity_id
_entity_poly.type
_entity_poly.pdbx_seq_one_letter_code
_entity_poly.pdbx_strand_id
1 'polypeptide(L)'
;MMVEINDLAEHMFCYGKNPLCLDRTTGEIIAADATQAWDEGRYLPLPRYSVASLRQQFMREMHAKGILSDANMTLFARFPDFPLEYDEALSAAIVDYVCRAHQFCELMRLESTEYDLPDQVRTAETYDEFEERRSVELAREWCRKHGLRFYNFFDIPRSEKDQLEAETRERESWQEWYKRPSARRLYEPETFARIIDEKVRKMHEEWQQKREAYARAVERGEMPDGDKGGA
;
A
#
# COMPACT_ATOMS: atom_id res chain seq x y z
N MET A 1 -5.09 10.23 -20.03
CA MET A 1 -4.02 9.43 -19.43
C MET A 1 -4.37 9.14 -17.98
N MET A 2 -4.13 7.92 -17.52
CA MET A 2 -4.31 7.53 -16.12
C MET A 2 -2.98 7.01 -15.58
N VAL A 3 -2.67 7.37 -14.34
CA VAL A 3 -1.46 6.94 -13.63
C VAL A 3 -1.84 5.87 -12.62
N GLU A 4 -1.04 4.81 -12.51
CA GLU A 4 -1.21 3.83 -11.44
C GLU A 4 -0.77 4.47 -10.11
N ILE A 5 -1.68 4.51 -9.13
CA ILE A 5 -1.51 5.38 -7.97
C ILE A 5 -0.53 4.83 -6.93
N ASN A 6 -0.39 3.52 -6.82
CA ASN A 6 0.52 2.90 -5.85
C ASN A 6 1.96 2.95 -6.35
N ASP A 7 2.17 2.69 -7.63
CA ASP A 7 3.44 2.86 -8.33
C ASP A 7 3.91 4.31 -8.23
N LEU A 8 3.00 5.27 -8.44
CA LEU A 8 3.31 6.68 -8.22
C LEU A 8 3.68 6.98 -6.76
N ALA A 9 2.93 6.44 -5.80
CA ALA A 9 3.22 6.62 -4.38
C ALA A 9 4.59 6.04 -4.04
N GLU A 10 4.89 4.80 -4.44
CA GLU A 10 6.17 4.13 -4.21
C GLU A 10 7.34 4.98 -4.74
N HIS A 11 7.24 5.47 -5.98
CA HIS A 11 8.28 6.29 -6.58
C HIS A 11 8.45 7.67 -5.94
N MET A 12 7.38 8.26 -5.40
CA MET A 12 7.48 9.51 -4.63
C MET A 12 8.23 9.34 -3.30
N PHE A 13 8.24 8.13 -2.72
CA PHE A 13 8.94 7.82 -1.47
C PHE A 13 10.26 7.04 -1.65
N CYS A 14 10.59 6.63 -2.88
CA CYS A 14 11.77 5.83 -3.18
C CYS A 14 13.08 6.64 -3.01
N TYR A 15 14.05 6.04 -2.30
CA TYR A 15 15.38 6.59 -2.08
C TYR A 15 16.33 6.33 -3.26
N GLY A 16 15.98 6.83 -4.44
CA GLY A 16 16.85 6.86 -5.63
C GLY A 16 17.69 8.14 -5.70
N LYS A 17 18.90 8.06 -6.29
CA LYS A 17 19.74 9.26 -6.58
C LYS A 17 19.25 10.06 -7.78
N ASN A 18 18.55 9.41 -8.72
CA ASN A 18 18.09 10.09 -9.92
C ASN A 18 16.72 10.71 -9.64
N PRO A 19 16.52 12.00 -9.93
CA PRO A 19 15.18 12.57 -9.97
C PRO A 19 14.30 11.74 -10.90
N LEU A 20 13.03 11.57 -10.55
CA LEU A 20 12.07 10.85 -11.37
C LEU A 20 11.09 11.84 -11.99
N CYS A 21 10.55 11.50 -13.15
CA CYS A 21 9.47 12.25 -13.77
C CYS A 21 8.43 11.30 -14.35
N LEU A 22 7.19 11.80 -14.41
CA LEU A 22 6.09 11.16 -15.11
C LEU A 22 6.12 11.63 -16.57
N ASP A 23 6.21 10.71 -17.52
CA ASP A 23 5.96 11.02 -18.92
C ASP A 23 4.46 11.17 -19.14
N ARG A 24 4.02 12.39 -19.47
CA ARG A 24 2.60 12.71 -19.69
C ARG A 24 2.03 12.12 -20.98
N THR A 25 2.85 11.50 -21.81
CA THR A 25 2.43 10.79 -23.02
C THR A 25 2.13 9.33 -22.72
N THR A 26 3.02 8.65 -22.00
CA THR A 26 2.91 7.21 -21.72
C THR A 26 2.23 6.90 -20.38
N GLY A 27 2.32 7.80 -19.41
CA GLY A 27 1.89 7.57 -18.03
C GLY A 27 2.91 6.82 -17.19
N GLU A 28 4.10 6.57 -17.74
CA GLU A 28 5.18 5.84 -17.09
C GLU A 28 6.07 6.78 -16.26
N ILE A 29 6.65 6.24 -15.19
CA ILE A 29 7.64 6.91 -14.37
C ILE A 29 9.02 6.54 -14.90
N ILE A 30 9.82 7.56 -15.23
CA ILE A 30 11.15 7.38 -15.79
C ILE A 30 12.18 8.16 -14.98
N ALA A 31 13.43 7.71 -15.05
CA ALA A 31 14.55 8.47 -14.51
C ALA A 31 14.76 9.74 -15.34
N ALA A 32 14.88 10.88 -14.68
CA ALA A 32 15.32 12.12 -15.30
C ALA A 32 16.79 11.97 -15.68
N ASP A 33 17.04 11.70 -16.96
CA ASP A 33 18.40 11.63 -17.51
C ASP A 33 18.84 13.04 -17.93
N ALA A 34 20.01 13.46 -17.45
CA ALA A 34 20.63 14.73 -17.81
C ALA A 34 20.96 14.86 -19.31
N THR A 35 20.92 13.77 -20.07
CA THR A 35 21.19 13.72 -21.52
C THR A 35 19.94 13.80 -22.40
N GLN A 36 18.74 13.68 -21.83
CA GLN A 36 17.50 13.84 -22.59
C GLN A 36 17.20 15.32 -22.83
N ALA A 37 16.78 15.66 -24.05
CA ALA A 37 16.20 16.97 -24.32
C ALA A 37 14.93 17.12 -23.47
N TRP A 38 15.01 17.95 -22.41
CA TRP A 38 13.94 18.09 -21.43
C TRP A 38 12.79 18.90 -22.03
N ASP A 39 11.69 18.22 -22.38
CA ASP A 39 10.43 18.85 -22.75
C ASP A 39 9.56 19.00 -21.49
N GLU A 40 9.53 20.21 -20.94
CA GLU A 40 8.72 20.57 -19.76
C GLU A 40 7.20 20.36 -19.99
N GLY A 41 6.74 20.32 -21.24
CA GLY A 41 5.34 20.02 -21.57
C GLY A 41 5.01 18.53 -21.46
N ARG A 42 6.00 17.66 -21.69
CA ARG A 42 5.86 16.20 -21.67
C ARG A 42 6.22 15.60 -20.31
N TYR A 43 7.30 16.04 -19.67
CA TYR A 43 7.78 15.41 -18.44
C TYR A 43 7.39 16.22 -17.22
N LEU A 44 6.78 15.56 -16.25
CA LEU A 44 6.35 16.18 -14.99
C LEU A 44 7.22 15.65 -13.84
N PRO A 45 8.07 16.48 -13.21
CA PRO A 45 8.92 16.05 -12.10
C PRO A 45 8.12 15.50 -10.92
N LEU A 46 8.55 14.35 -10.39
CA LEU A 46 7.99 13.81 -9.15
C LEU A 46 8.65 14.50 -7.94
N PRO A 47 7.87 14.85 -6.91
CA PRO A 47 8.44 15.24 -5.63
C PRO A 47 9.13 14.02 -5.01
N ARG A 48 10.20 14.28 -4.25
CA ARG A 48 10.82 13.27 -3.39
C ARG A 48 10.28 13.51 -1.99
N TYR A 49 9.44 12.64 -1.48
CA TYR A 49 8.90 12.74 -0.13
C TYR A 49 9.75 11.96 0.87
N SER A 50 9.72 12.42 2.12
CA SER A 50 10.50 11.86 3.23
C SER A 50 9.64 10.91 4.06
N VAL A 51 10.02 9.62 4.13
CA VAL A 51 9.34 8.67 5.03
C VAL A 51 9.47 9.08 6.50
N ALA A 52 10.54 9.81 6.87
CA ALA A 52 10.70 10.33 8.22
C ALA A 52 9.60 11.33 8.61
N SER A 53 9.09 12.12 7.65
CA SER A 53 7.95 13.01 7.86
C SER A 53 6.67 12.21 8.14
N LEU A 54 6.38 11.18 7.34
CA LEU A 54 5.23 10.30 7.59
C LEU A 54 5.33 9.60 8.94
N ARG A 55 6.52 9.10 9.26
CA ARG A 55 6.80 8.47 10.55
C ARG A 55 6.60 9.43 11.71
N GLN A 56 7.01 10.71 11.60
CA GLN A 56 6.70 11.72 12.62
C GLN A 56 5.20 12.00 12.75
N GLN A 57 4.47 12.05 11.64
CA GLN A 57 3.02 12.21 11.65
C GLN A 57 2.33 11.04 12.37
N PHE A 58 2.72 9.80 12.06
CA PHE A 58 2.23 8.60 12.73
C PHE A 58 2.49 8.64 14.24
N MET A 59 3.73 8.93 14.65
CA MET A 59 4.09 8.99 16.07
C MET A 59 3.27 10.04 16.83
N ARG A 60 3.04 11.22 16.22
CA ARG A 60 2.18 12.27 16.79
C ARG A 60 0.72 11.83 16.86
N GLU A 61 0.23 11.10 15.86
CA GLU A 61 -1.14 10.58 15.86
C GLU A 61 -1.36 9.53 16.96
N MET A 62 -0.42 8.59 17.12
CA MET A 62 -0.47 7.59 18.18
C MET A 62 -0.38 8.21 19.57
N HIS A 63 0.41 9.29 19.73
CA HIS A 63 0.44 10.08 20.95
C HIS A 63 -0.89 10.78 21.22
N ALA A 64 -1.48 11.45 20.22
CA ALA A 64 -2.78 12.11 20.36
C ALA A 64 -3.92 11.14 20.69
N LYS A 65 -3.82 9.88 20.23
CA LYS A 65 -4.76 8.78 20.56
C LYS A 65 -4.49 8.16 21.94
N GLY A 66 -3.46 8.60 22.67
CA GLY A 66 -3.09 8.08 24.00
C GLY A 66 -2.40 6.71 23.98
N ILE A 67 -1.98 6.23 22.80
CA ILE A 67 -1.26 4.96 22.63
C ILE A 67 0.21 5.13 23.01
N LEU A 68 0.81 6.26 22.62
CA LEU A 68 2.15 6.63 23.05
C LEU A 68 2.09 7.66 24.17
N SER A 69 2.98 7.50 25.17
CA SER A 69 3.13 8.44 26.27
C SER A 69 4.07 9.59 25.94
N ASP A 70 4.07 10.66 26.75
CA ASP A 70 5.06 11.74 26.65
C ASP A 70 6.51 11.23 26.78
N ALA A 71 6.73 10.23 27.64
CA ALA A 71 8.04 9.59 27.79
C ALA A 71 8.49 8.90 26.51
N ASN A 72 7.56 8.23 25.80
CA ASN A 72 7.84 7.62 24.50
C ASN A 72 8.24 8.69 23.48
N MET A 73 7.52 9.81 23.42
CA MET A 73 7.80 10.89 22.48
C MET A 73 9.12 11.60 22.76
N THR A 74 9.51 11.72 24.04
CA THR A 74 10.77 12.36 24.45
C THR A 74 12.01 11.65 23.89
N LEU A 75 11.92 10.34 23.61
CA LEU A 75 13.00 9.57 22.97
C LEU A 75 13.42 10.14 21.61
N PHE A 76 12.51 10.85 20.94
CA PHE A 76 12.69 11.40 19.61
C PHE A 76 12.88 12.92 19.59
N ALA A 77 12.85 13.60 20.75
CA ALA A 77 12.91 15.06 20.85
C ALA A 77 14.21 15.69 20.31
N ARG A 78 15.27 14.90 20.14
CA ARG A 78 16.56 15.35 19.59
C ARG A 78 16.54 15.50 18.06
N PHE A 79 15.57 14.90 17.38
CA PHE A 79 15.47 14.97 15.93
C PHE A 79 14.71 16.23 15.51
N PRO A 80 15.11 16.88 14.41
CA PRO A 80 14.36 18.01 13.89
C PRO A 80 12.98 17.56 13.39
N ASP A 81 12.08 18.51 13.21
CA ASP A 81 10.87 18.27 12.41
C ASP A 81 11.28 18.07 10.95
N PHE A 82 10.99 16.89 10.40
CA PHE A 82 11.33 16.57 9.02
C PHE A 82 10.27 17.15 8.08
N PRO A 83 10.67 17.92 7.05
CA PRO A 83 9.74 18.37 6.02
C PRO A 83 9.19 17.19 5.22
N LEU A 84 8.02 17.39 4.61
CA LEU A 84 7.42 16.39 3.72
C LEU A 84 8.30 16.13 2.50
N GLU A 85 8.77 17.18 1.83
CA GLU A 85 9.75 17.05 0.75
C GLU A 85 11.13 16.73 1.33
N TYR A 86 11.81 15.77 0.74
CA TYR A 86 13.09 15.25 1.18
C TYR A 86 14.17 16.33 1.09
N ASP A 87 14.80 16.62 2.22
CA ASP A 87 15.94 17.51 2.32
C ASP A 87 17.25 16.70 2.46
N GLU A 88 18.11 16.80 1.45
CA GLU A 88 19.41 16.14 1.43
C GLU A 88 20.31 16.59 2.60
N ALA A 89 20.17 17.82 3.09
CA ALA A 89 20.92 18.30 4.25
C ALA A 89 20.56 17.55 5.54
N LEU A 90 19.37 16.95 5.60
CA LEU A 90 18.89 16.17 6.74
C LEU A 90 19.06 14.66 6.56
N SER A 91 19.66 14.20 5.46
CA SER A 91 19.75 12.77 5.10
C SER A 91 20.27 11.89 6.23
N ALA A 92 21.36 12.28 6.90
CA ALA A 92 21.92 11.52 8.02
C ALA A 92 20.98 11.45 9.23
N ALA A 93 20.29 12.56 9.55
CA ALA A 93 19.31 12.62 10.63
C ALA A 93 18.05 11.81 10.32
N ILE A 94 17.60 11.81 9.05
CA ILE A 94 16.50 10.99 8.54
C ILE A 94 16.80 9.51 8.76
N VAL A 95 17.99 9.04 8.35
CA VAL A 95 18.38 7.63 8.50
C VAL A 95 18.41 7.21 9.97
N ASP A 96 19.06 7.97 10.86
CA ASP A 96 19.11 7.64 12.29
C ASP A 96 17.71 7.67 12.93
N TYR A 97 16.86 8.62 12.56
CA TYR A 97 15.49 8.70 13.05
C TYR A 97 14.65 7.50 12.61
N VAL A 98 14.63 7.18 11.30
CA VAL A 98 13.83 6.09 10.75
C VAL A 98 14.23 4.76 11.38
N CYS A 99 15.54 4.46 11.48
CA CYS A 99 15.99 3.23 12.12
C CYS A 99 15.52 3.10 13.58
N ARG A 100 15.56 4.19 14.35
CA ARG A 100 15.13 4.16 15.77
C ARG A 100 13.62 4.10 15.91
N ALA A 101 12.89 4.85 15.09
CA ALA A 101 11.44 4.84 15.10
C ALA A 101 10.92 3.45 14.70
N HIS A 102 11.53 2.80 13.70
CA HIS A 102 11.27 1.42 13.29
C HIS A 102 11.37 0.45 14.47
N GLN A 103 12.55 0.37 15.08
CA GLN A 103 12.79 -0.51 16.24
C GLN A 103 11.82 -0.25 17.40
N PHE A 104 11.49 1.02 17.63
CA PHE A 104 10.55 1.40 18.68
C PHE A 104 9.13 0.92 18.37
N CYS A 105 8.62 1.13 17.15
CA CYS A 105 7.28 0.67 16.79
C CYS A 105 7.20 -0.85 16.74
N GLU A 106 8.24 -1.56 16.31
CA GLU A 106 8.28 -3.03 16.41
C GLU A 106 8.11 -3.47 17.87
N LEU A 107 8.89 -2.88 18.79
CA LEU A 107 8.80 -3.17 20.22
C LEU A 107 7.40 -2.88 20.79
N MET A 108 6.76 -1.81 20.32
CA MET A 108 5.41 -1.41 20.72
C MET A 108 4.31 -2.14 19.94
N ARG A 109 4.65 -3.05 19.02
CA ARG A 109 3.72 -3.77 18.13
C ARG A 109 2.87 -2.85 17.25
N LEU A 110 3.45 -1.72 16.87
CA LEU A 110 2.86 -0.70 16.00
C LEU A 110 3.40 -0.75 14.57
N GLU A 111 4.41 -1.57 14.27
CA GLU A 111 5.04 -1.56 12.94
C GLU A 111 4.15 -2.16 11.85
N SER A 112 3.77 -3.42 12.03
CA SER A 112 3.13 -4.24 10.99
C SER A 112 2.16 -5.24 11.58
N THR A 113 1.18 -5.68 10.79
CA THR A 113 0.24 -6.75 11.13
C THR A 113 0.81 -8.14 10.91
N GLU A 114 1.96 -8.27 10.23
CA GLU A 114 2.58 -9.58 9.92
C GLU A 114 2.89 -10.41 11.18
N TYR A 115 3.02 -9.75 12.32
CA TYR A 115 3.33 -10.37 13.62
C TYR A 115 2.09 -10.60 14.50
N ASP A 116 0.89 -10.42 13.96
CA ASP A 116 -0.34 -10.62 14.72
C ASP A 116 -0.74 -12.09 14.78
N LEU A 117 -1.22 -12.50 15.96
CA LEU A 117 -1.84 -13.80 16.13
C LEU A 117 -3.26 -13.79 15.55
N PRO A 118 -3.80 -14.92 15.06
CA PRO A 118 -5.12 -14.97 14.42
C PRO A 118 -6.30 -14.47 15.26
N ASP A 119 -6.18 -14.45 16.58
CA ASP A 119 -7.19 -14.00 17.55
C ASP A 119 -6.93 -12.61 18.13
N GLN A 120 -5.84 -11.96 17.69
CA GLN A 120 -5.48 -10.65 18.20
C GLN A 120 -6.34 -9.55 17.57
N VAL A 121 -7.00 -8.78 18.42
CA VAL A 121 -7.73 -7.58 18.02
C VAL A 121 -6.86 -6.36 18.30
N ARG A 122 -6.48 -5.65 17.24
CA ARG A 122 -5.76 -4.37 17.37
C ARG A 122 -6.69 -3.25 17.81
N THR A 123 -6.14 -2.34 18.61
CA THR A 123 -6.80 -1.09 19.01
C THR A 123 -6.27 0.12 18.24
N ALA A 124 -5.29 -0.07 17.37
CA ALA A 124 -4.60 0.97 16.62
C ALA A 124 -4.15 0.47 15.24
N GLU A 125 -4.15 1.36 14.27
CA GLU A 125 -3.53 1.19 12.94
C GLU A 125 -2.01 0.98 13.09
N THR A 126 -1.42 0.15 12.24
CA THR A 126 0.05 0.02 12.15
C THR A 126 0.69 1.21 11.45
N TYR A 127 2.02 1.32 11.53
CA TYR A 127 2.76 2.24 10.71
C TYR A 127 2.67 1.86 9.23
N ASP A 128 2.78 0.57 8.87
CA ASP A 128 2.68 0.12 7.47
C ASP A 128 1.34 0.53 6.84
N GLU A 129 0.22 0.30 7.54
CA GLU A 129 -1.12 0.69 7.10
C GLU A 129 -1.23 2.21 6.95
N PHE A 130 -0.70 2.96 7.93
CA PHE A 130 -0.68 4.41 7.90
C PHE A 130 0.16 4.96 6.73
N GLU A 131 1.36 4.43 6.52
CA GLU A 131 2.28 4.84 5.47
C GLU A 131 1.69 4.55 4.09
N GLU A 132 1.15 3.35 3.86
CA GLU A 132 0.50 2.98 2.60
C GLU A 132 -0.65 3.94 2.29
N ARG A 133 -1.57 4.12 3.25
CA ARG A 133 -2.72 5.01 3.09
C ARG A 133 -2.27 6.45 2.83
N ARG A 134 -1.32 6.97 3.61
CA ARG A 134 -0.90 8.37 3.52
C ARG A 134 -0.08 8.64 2.26
N SER A 135 0.73 7.68 1.82
CA SER A 135 1.49 7.78 0.57
C SER A 135 0.56 7.86 -0.65
N VAL A 136 -0.46 7.01 -0.68
CA VAL A 136 -1.50 7.04 -1.73
C VAL A 136 -2.31 8.34 -1.69
N GLU A 137 -2.66 8.85 -0.50
CA GLU A 137 -3.32 10.16 -0.37
C GLU A 137 -2.50 11.30 -0.99
N LEU A 138 -1.19 11.36 -0.70
CA LEU A 138 -0.29 12.37 -1.24
C LEU A 138 -0.11 12.25 -2.75
N ALA A 139 -0.01 11.02 -3.28
CA ALA A 139 0.02 10.78 -4.71
C ALA A 139 -1.28 11.26 -5.39
N ARG A 140 -2.45 11.03 -4.77
CA ARG A 140 -3.75 11.51 -5.28
C ARG A 140 -3.83 13.03 -5.28
N GLU A 141 -3.37 13.68 -4.21
CA GLU A 141 -3.30 15.14 -4.14
C GLU A 141 -2.40 15.72 -5.23
N TRP A 142 -1.24 15.11 -5.46
CA TRP A 142 -0.34 15.49 -6.54
C TRP A 142 -0.99 15.31 -7.92
N CYS A 143 -1.64 14.16 -8.20
CA CYS A 143 -2.38 13.96 -9.44
C CYS A 143 -3.44 15.06 -9.66
N ARG A 144 -4.24 15.39 -8.63
CA ARG A 144 -5.26 16.45 -8.71
C ARG A 144 -4.65 17.81 -9.02
N LYS A 145 -3.56 18.17 -8.35
CA LYS A 145 -2.82 19.43 -8.59
C LYS A 145 -2.36 19.57 -10.04
N HIS A 146 -2.06 18.45 -10.69
CA HIS A 146 -1.54 18.41 -12.07
C HIS A 146 -2.59 18.02 -13.13
N GLY A 147 -3.87 17.93 -12.76
CA GLY A 147 -4.96 17.58 -13.66
C GLY A 147 -4.89 16.15 -14.22
N LEU A 148 -4.23 15.25 -13.48
CA LEU A 148 -4.05 13.85 -13.86
C LEU A 148 -5.17 12.98 -13.30
N ARG A 149 -5.60 12.02 -14.11
CA ARG A 149 -6.46 10.92 -13.65
C ARG A 149 -5.57 9.79 -13.13
N PHE A 150 -6.08 9.00 -12.21
CA PHE A 150 -5.36 7.88 -11.63
C PHE A 150 -6.29 6.70 -11.41
N TYR A 151 -5.70 5.51 -11.29
CA TYR A 151 -6.38 4.27 -10.95
C TYR A 151 -5.54 3.49 -9.93
N ASN A 152 -6.15 2.52 -9.26
CA ASN A 152 -5.45 1.59 -8.40
C ASN A 152 -5.43 0.22 -9.09
N PHE A 153 -4.25 -0.37 -9.29
CA PHE A 153 -4.09 -1.70 -9.87
C PHE A 153 -4.85 -2.76 -9.05
N PHE A 154 -4.93 -2.60 -7.74
CA PHE A 154 -5.72 -3.49 -6.88
C PHE A 154 -7.23 -3.36 -7.10
N ASP A 155 -7.73 -2.37 -7.84
CA ASP A 155 -9.13 -2.30 -8.27
C ASP A 155 -9.38 -3.09 -9.58
N ILE A 156 -8.32 -3.52 -10.27
CA ILE A 156 -8.43 -4.37 -11.45
C ILE A 156 -8.76 -5.81 -11.02
N PRO A 157 -9.83 -6.43 -11.54
CA PRO A 157 -10.15 -7.81 -11.24
C PRO A 157 -9.08 -8.73 -11.84
N ARG A 158 -8.78 -9.83 -11.14
CA ARG A 158 -7.96 -10.89 -11.69
C ARG A 158 -8.66 -11.51 -12.90
N SER A 159 -7.88 -12.13 -13.79
CA SER A 159 -8.45 -12.96 -14.86
C SER A 159 -9.29 -14.09 -14.25
N GLU A 160 -10.29 -14.58 -14.98
CA GLU A 160 -11.13 -15.69 -14.52
C GLU A 160 -10.29 -16.94 -14.21
N LYS A 161 -9.24 -17.19 -15.00
CA LYS A 161 -8.29 -18.28 -14.75
C LYS A 161 -7.56 -18.11 -13.42
N ASP A 162 -6.97 -16.93 -13.17
CA ASP A 162 -6.22 -16.69 -11.93
C ASP A 162 -7.12 -16.69 -10.70
N GLN A 163 -8.38 -16.27 -10.86
CA GLN A 163 -9.39 -16.34 -9.81
C GLN A 163 -9.71 -17.81 -9.47
N LEU A 164 -9.95 -18.66 -10.47
CA LEU A 164 -10.19 -20.09 -10.26
C LEU A 164 -8.99 -20.79 -9.59
N GLU A 165 -7.77 -20.42 -9.97
CA GLU A 165 -6.55 -20.92 -9.32
C GLU A 165 -6.43 -20.44 -7.86
N ALA A 166 -6.86 -19.22 -7.55
CA ALA A 166 -6.87 -18.69 -6.19
C ALA A 166 -7.93 -19.39 -5.32
N GLU A 167 -9.14 -19.59 -5.84
CA GLU A 167 -10.21 -20.34 -5.17
C GLU A 167 -9.81 -21.79 -4.88
N THR A 168 -9.09 -22.42 -5.82
CA THR A 168 -8.57 -23.78 -5.65
C THR A 168 -7.51 -23.83 -4.55
N ARG A 169 -6.53 -22.91 -4.58
CA ARG A 169 -5.49 -22.81 -3.54
C ARG A 169 -6.07 -22.56 -2.16
N GLU A 170 -7.10 -21.72 -2.05
CA GLU A 170 -7.79 -21.48 -0.78
C GLU A 170 -8.44 -22.77 -0.28
N ARG A 171 -9.19 -23.47 -1.14
CA ARG A 171 -9.81 -24.76 -0.80
C ARG A 171 -8.77 -25.78 -0.31
N GLU A 172 -7.64 -25.90 -0.99
CA GLU A 172 -6.54 -26.79 -0.60
C GLU A 172 -5.93 -26.41 0.76
N SER A 173 -5.67 -25.12 0.99
CA SER A 173 -5.13 -24.60 2.25
C SER A 173 -6.04 -24.93 3.44
N TRP A 174 -7.35 -24.72 3.30
CA TRP A 174 -8.31 -25.08 4.34
C TRP A 174 -8.42 -26.59 4.56
N GLN A 175 -8.42 -27.38 3.47
CA GLN A 175 -8.41 -28.83 3.59
C GLN A 175 -7.17 -29.34 4.33
N GLU A 176 -5.99 -28.75 4.08
CA GLU A 176 -4.76 -29.07 4.79
C GLU A 176 -4.86 -28.68 6.27
N TRP A 177 -5.39 -27.49 6.58
CA TRP A 177 -5.62 -27.05 7.95
C TRP A 177 -6.51 -28.03 8.73
N TYR A 178 -7.57 -28.55 8.11
CA TYR A 178 -8.49 -29.52 8.73
C TYR A 178 -7.91 -30.93 8.91
N LYS A 179 -6.76 -31.23 8.32
CA LYS A 179 -6.04 -32.47 8.66
C LYS A 179 -5.46 -32.41 10.08
N ARG A 180 -5.32 -31.22 10.67
CA ARG A 180 -4.77 -31.04 12.03
C ARG A 180 -5.72 -31.62 13.09
N PRO A 181 -5.21 -32.36 14.10
CA PRO A 181 -6.05 -32.93 15.15
C PRO A 181 -6.85 -31.89 15.95
N SER A 182 -6.31 -30.69 16.13
CA SER A 182 -7.01 -29.57 16.79
C SER A 182 -8.21 -29.10 15.99
N ALA A 183 -8.09 -28.96 14.67
CA ALA A 183 -9.17 -28.55 13.79
C ALA A 183 -10.32 -29.56 13.74
N ARG A 184 -10.01 -30.86 13.67
CA ARG A 184 -11.02 -31.94 13.68
C ARG A 184 -11.80 -32.06 14.98
N ARG A 185 -11.28 -31.52 16.09
CA ARG A 185 -12.01 -31.45 17.36
C ARG A 185 -13.00 -30.29 17.41
N LEU A 186 -12.82 -29.29 16.54
CA LEU A 186 -13.61 -28.06 16.53
C LEU A 186 -14.81 -28.14 15.57
N TYR A 187 -14.68 -28.88 14.47
CA TYR A 187 -15.70 -28.94 13.43
C TYR A 187 -15.94 -30.38 12.97
N GLU A 188 -17.21 -30.74 12.81
CA GLU A 188 -17.60 -31.96 12.10
C GLU A 188 -17.29 -31.83 10.59
N PRO A 189 -16.97 -32.93 9.88
CA PRO A 189 -16.56 -32.88 8.47
C PRO A 189 -17.55 -32.15 7.55
N GLU A 190 -18.85 -32.39 7.73
CA GLU A 190 -19.92 -31.77 6.93
C GLU A 190 -20.03 -30.26 7.20
N THR A 191 -19.85 -29.87 8.46
CA THR A 191 -19.86 -28.45 8.86
C THR A 191 -18.63 -27.74 8.27
N PHE A 192 -17.47 -28.39 8.34
CA PHE A 192 -16.24 -27.85 7.77
C PHE A 192 -16.30 -27.71 6.24
N ALA A 193 -16.85 -28.70 5.53
CA ALA A 193 -17.05 -28.63 4.09
C ALA A 193 -17.93 -27.43 3.69
N ARG A 194 -19.05 -27.21 4.40
CA ARG A 194 -19.92 -26.05 4.20
C ARG A 194 -19.20 -24.72 4.43
N ILE A 195 -18.33 -24.62 5.44
CA ILE A 195 -17.55 -23.41 5.72
C ILE A 195 -16.62 -23.09 4.53
N ILE A 196 -15.92 -24.09 3.99
CA ILE A 196 -15.05 -23.88 2.82
C ILE A 196 -15.87 -23.44 1.61
N ASP A 197 -16.98 -24.14 1.32
CA ASP A 197 -17.84 -23.80 0.18
C ASP A 197 -18.41 -22.39 0.30
N GLU A 198 -18.83 -21.98 1.50
CA GLU A 198 -19.28 -20.61 1.74
C GLU A 198 -18.15 -19.59 1.55
N LYS A 199 -16.93 -19.90 2.00
CA LYS A 199 -15.78 -19.02 1.85
C LYS A 199 -15.39 -18.85 0.37
N VAL A 200 -15.28 -19.95 -0.37
CA VAL A 200 -15.00 -19.93 -1.80
C VAL A 200 -16.12 -19.20 -2.57
N ARG A 201 -17.39 -19.44 -2.21
CA ARG A 201 -18.52 -18.70 -2.80
C ARG A 201 -18.40 -17.20 -2.56
N LYS A 202 -18.08 -16.75 -1.34
CA LYS A 202 -17.88 -15.32 -1.02
C LYS A 202 -16.74 -14.72 -1.85
N MET A 203 -15.60 -15.41 -1.94
CA MET A 203 -14.48 -14.97 -2.79
C MET A 203 -14.90 -14.80 -4.25
N HIS A 204 -15.68 -15.73 -4.78
CA HIS A 204 -16.19 -15.66 -6.15
C HIS A 204 -17.17 -14.50 -6.34
N GLU A 205 -18.10 -14.30 -5.40
CA GLU A 205 -19.07 -13.20 -5.43
C GLU A 205 -18.39 -11.83 -5.36
N GLU A 206 -17.39 -11.67 -4.49
CA GLU A 206 -16.57 -10.46 -4.40
C GLU A 206 -15.83 -10.19 -5.71
N TRP A 207 -15.25 -11.22 -6.33
CA TRP A 207 -14.60 -11.09 -7.63
C TRP A 207 -15.59 -10.67 -8.74
N GLN A 208 -16.80 -11.26 -8.79
CA GLN A 208 -17.83 -10.88 -9.77
C GLN A 208 -18.25 -9.42 -9.59
N GLN A 209 -18.51 -8.99 -8.35
CA GLN A 209 -18.85 -7.60 -8.05
C GLN A 209 -17.74 -6.64 -8.49
N LYS A 210 -16.48 -7.00 -8.21
CA LYS A 210 -15.31 -6.22 -8.65
C LYS A 210 -15.21 -6.17 -10.17
N ARG A 211 -15.43 -7.29 -10.87
CA ARG A 211 -15.41 -7.39 -12.33
C ARG A 211 -16.47 -6.49 -12.97
N GLU A 212 -17.69 -6.51 -12.46
CA GLU A 212 -18.76 -5.63 -12.93
C GLU A 212 -18.48 -4.15 -12.65
N ALA A 213 -17.98 -3.83 -11.45
CA ALA A 213 -17.61 -2.47 -11.09
C ALA A 213 -16.50 -1.92 -12.00
N TYR A 214 -15.49 -2.75 -12.28
CA TYR A 214 -14.42 -2.44 -13.21
C TYR A 214 -14.95 -2.21 -14.63
N ALA A 215 -15.80 -3.10 -15.16
CA ALA A 215 -16.40 -2.93 -16.48
C ALA A 215 -17.15 -1.58 -16.60
N ARG A 216 -17.99 -1.25 -15.61
CA ARG A 216 -18.69 0.05 -15.54
C ARG A 216 -17.74 1.24 -15.43
N ALA A 217 -16.58 1.07 -14.79
CA ALA A 217 -15.58 2.12 -14.66
C ALA A 217 -14.79 2.31 -15.97
N VAL A 218 -14.47 1.23 -16.70
CA VAL A 218 -13.87 1.28 -18.04
C VAL A 218 -14.80 1.98 -19.03
N GLU A 219 -16.10 1.67 -19.02
CA GLU A 219 -17.09 2.34 -19.87
C GLU A 219 -17.20 3.86 -19.61
N ARG A 220 -17.05 4.28 -18.34
CA ARG A 220 -16.97 5.69 -17.94
C ARG A 220 -15.59 6.31 -18.17
N GLY A 221 -14.64 5.51 -18.66
CA GLY A 221 -13.26 5.86 -18.85
C GLY A 221 -12.54 6.21 -17.55
N GLU A 222 -12.99 5.75 -16.38
CA GLU A 222 -12.41 5.93 -15.05
C GLU A 222 -11.29 4.93 -14.72
N MET A 223 -11.25 3.80 -15.43
CA MET A 223 -10.21 2.77 -15.33
C MET A 223 -9.57 2.54 -16.71
N PRO A 224 -8.30 2.09 -16.77
CA PRO A 224 -7.69 1.66 -18.03
C PRO A 224 -8.41 0.44 -18.59
N ASP A 225 -8.36 0.26 -19.90
CA ASP A 225 -8.81 -0.99 -20.53
C ASP A 225 -7.71 -2.05 -20.35
N GLY A 226 -8.05 -3.15 -19.68
CA GLY A 226 -7.09 -4.16 -19.18
C GLY A 226 -6.41 -4.96 -20.29
N ASP A 227 -6.90 -4.87 -21.53
CA ASP A 227 -6.37 -5.60 -22.69
C ASP A 227 -5.06 -5.02 -23.28
N LYS A 228 -4.46 -3.99 -22.66
CA LYS A 228 -3.23 -3.35 -23.17
C LYS A 228 -1.95 -3.62 -22.37
N GLY A 229 -1.94 -4.56 -21.42
CA GLY A 229 -0.82 -4.78 -20.50
C GLY A 229 -0.13 -6.15 -20.58
N GLY A 230 -0.12 -6.81 -21.74
CA GLY A 230 0.52 -8.12 -21.92
C GLY A 230 1.49 -8.16 -23.11
N ALA A 231 2.75 -7.83 -22.85
CA ALA A 231 3.91 -8.25 -23.64
C ALA A 231 5.12 -8.39 -22.71
#